data_AF-A0A0Q2RD07-F1
#
_entry.id   AF-A0A0Q2RD07-F1
#
_cell.length_a   1.000
_cell.length_b   1.000
_cell.length_c   1.000
_cell.angle_alpha   90.00
_cell.angle_beta   90.00
_cell.angle_gamma   90.00
#
_symmetry.space_group_name_H-M   'P 1'
#
loop_
_entity.id
_entity.type
_entity.pdbx_description
1 polymer ?
#
loop_
_entity_poly.entity_id
_entity_poly.type
_entity_poly.pdbx_seq_one_letter_code
_entity_poly.pdbx_strand_id
1 'polypeptide(L)'
;MPLAKGIGEFIMREGRLPDGDELREMLKSLGMEESCLDRGLALYRSRFLIALAFPRGETLVVDVISSSGELSDALEVVAYRDRKLEAFVVEILPTNDLEYEGNIGVEPIIIDEKTLELESSPVLGHFEEDEEGLFLVIYRETYERWKSGGDVHTCPVCGGELVWKGEKAYCQDCGYGVRVKD
;
A
#
# COMPACT_ATOMS: atom_id res chain seq x y z
N MET A 1 2.33 -1.39 4.81
CA MET A 1 1.45 -2.00 3.80
C MET A 1 2.21 -3.07 3.05
N PRO A 2 2.38 -4.25 3.69
CA PRO A 2 3.17 -5.34 3.14
C PRO A 2 2.61 -5.92 1.83
N LEU A 3 1.28 -5.90 1.65
CA LEU A 3 0.63 -6.49 0.48
C LEU A 3 0.94 -5.74 -0.82
N ALA A 4 0.74 -4.42 -0.87
CA ALA A 4 1.04 -3.61 -2.05
C ALA A 4 2.52 -3.70 -2.44
N LYS A 5 3.43 -3.63 -1.44
CA LYS A 5 4.86 -3.85 -1.64
C LYS A 5 5.14 -5.24 -2.24
N GLY A 6 4.57 -6.30 -1.66
CA GLY A 6 4.76 -7.66 -2.15
C GLY A 6 4.24 -7.89 -3.57
N ILE A 7 3.11 -7.27 -3.92
CA ILE A 7 2.57 -7.29 -5.30
C ILE A 7 3.52 -6.55 -6.25
N GLY A 8 3.99 -5.36 -5.88
CA GLY A 8 4.95 -4.59 -6.70
C GLY A 8 6.25 -5.36 -6.94
N GLU A 9 6.85 -5.91 -5.89
CA GLU A 9 8.07 -6.73 -5.99
C GLU A 9 7.86 -8.00 -6.84
N PHE A 10 6.68 -8.60 -6.76
CA PHE A 10 6.31 -9.73 -7.61
C PHE A 10 6.25 -9.31 -9.08
N ILE A 11 5.58 -8.21 -9.41
CA ILE A 11 5.46 -7.72 -10.78
C ILE A 11 6.83 -7.39 -11.37
N MET A 12 7.69 -6.69 -10.62
CA MET A 12 9.05 -6.38 -11.06
C MET A 12 9.88 -7.64 -11.35
N ARG A 13 9.62 -8.74 -10.63
CA ARG A 13 10.34 -10.01 -10.82
C ARG A 13 9.76 -10.88 -11.94
N GLU A 14 8.45 -10.97 -12.05
CA GLU A 14 7.75 -11.94 -12.90
C GLU A 14 7.17 -11.33 -14.18
N GLY A 15 7.09 -10.00 -14.28
CA GLY A 15 6.55 -9.28 -15.43
C GLY A 15 5.04 -9.46 -15.64
N ARG A 16 4.30 -9.82 -14.59
CA ARG A 16 2.85 -10.01 -14.62
C ARG A 16 2.22 -9.81 -13.24
N LEU A 17 0.90 -9.64 -13.22
CA LEU A 17 0.14 -9.68 -11.97
C LEU A 17 0.18 -11.08 -11.35
N PRO A 18 0.14 -11.18 -10.01
CA PRO A 18 0.01 -12.47 -9.35
C PRO A 18 -1.35 -13.10 -9.66
N ASP A 19 -1.37 -14.40 -9.85
CA ASP A 19 -2.60 -15.17 -9.97
C ASP A 19 -3.25 -15.44 -8.60
N GLY A 20 -4.33 -16.22 -8.60
CA GLY A 20 -5.07 -16.51 -7.37
C GLY A 20 -4.28 -17.31 -6.34
N ASP A 21 -3.40 -18.22 -6.76
CA ASP A 21 -2.62 -19.05 -5.84
C ASP A 21 -1.40 -18.28 -5.31
N GLU A 22 -0.80 -17.41 -6.13
CA GLU A 22 0.29 -16.53 -5.70
C GLU A 22 -0.21 -15.48 -4.71
N LEU A 23 -1.35 -14.86 -4.99
CA LEU A 23 -1.99 -13.94 -4.05
C LEU A 23 -2.35 -14.65 -2.74
N ARG A 24 -2.83 -15.89 -2.82
CA ARG A 24 -3.13 -16.72 -1.64
C ARG A 24 -1.90 -16.87 -0.75
N GLU A 25 -0.74 -17.22 -1.32
CA GLU A 25 0.49 -17.39 -0.56
C GLU A 25 1.00 -16.06 0.02
N MET A 26 0.86 -14.95 -0.73
CA MET A 26 1.14 -13.62 -0.19
C MET A 26 0.28 -13.32 1.04
N LEU A 27 -1.04 -13.50 0.96
CA LEU A 27 -1.95 -13.22 2.09
C LEU A 27 -1.69 -14.14 3.29
N LYS A 28 -1.39 -15.41 3.07
CA LYS A 28 -0.98 -16.34 4.14
C LYS A 28 0.31 -15.91 4.83
N SER A 29 1.30 -15.43 4.07
CA SER A 29 2.55 -14.92 4.64
C SER A 29 2.34 -13.70 5.56
N LEU A 30 1.22 -12.98 5.38
CA LEU A 30 0.79 -11.87 6.23
C LEU A 30 -0.03 -12.32 7.44
N GLY A 31 -0.15 -13.63 7.68
CA GLY A 31 -0.90 -14.19 8.80
C GLY A 31 -2.41 -14.24 8.58
N MET A 32 -2.86 -14.17 7.33
CA MET A 32 -4.27 -14.34 6.98
C MET A 32 -4.57 -15.81 6.68
N GLU A 33 -5.67 -16.32 7.23
CA GLU A 33 -6.15 -17.68 6.98
C GLU A 33 -7.25 -17.67 5.93
N GLU A 34 -7.19 -18.59 4.98
CA GLU A 34 -8.25 -18.77 3.99
C GLU A 34 -9.52 -19.31 4.65
N SER A 35 -10.62 -18.56 4.50
CA SER A 35 -11.93 -18.89 5.07
C SER A 35 -12.92 -19.39 4.02
N CYS A 36 -12.84 -18.89 2.78
CA CYS A 36 -13.73 -19.32 1.70
C CYS A 36 -13.10 -19.09 0.32
N LEU A 37 -13.33 -20.02 -0.60
CA LEU A 37 -13.08 -19.86 -2.04
C LEU A 37 -14.35 -20.22 -2.79
N ASP A 38 -14.96 -19.25 -3.45
CA ASP A 38 -16.15 -19.50 -4.28
C ASP A 38 -16.22 -18.53 -5.46
N ARG A 39 -16.52 -19.05 -6.65
CA ARG A 39 -16.84 -18.27 -7.86
C ARG A 39 -15.88 -17.10 -8.20
N GLY A 40 -14.59 -17.26 -7.97
CA GLY A 40 -13.59 -16.21 -8.24
C GLY A 40 -13.48 -15.12 -7.16
N LEU A 41 -14.08 -15.37 -5.99
CA LEU A 41 -13.87 -14.63 -4.75
C LEU A 41 -13.10 -15.51 -3.77
N ALA A 42 -12.12 -14.92 -3.09
CA ALA A 42 -11.43 -15.55 -1.97
C ALA A 42 -11.57 -14.69 -0.71
N LEU A 43 -12.03 -15.29 0.37
CA LEU A 43 -12.15 -14.67 1.69
C LEU A 43 -11.01 -15.14 2.56
N TYR A 44 -10.27 -14.19 3.12
CA TYR A 44 -9.22 -14.43 4.10
C TYR A 44 -9.53 -13.70 5.39
N ARG A 45 -9.08 -14.25 6.51
CA ARG A 45 -9.34 -13.69 7.83
C ARG A 45 -8.12 -13.84 8.73
N SER A 46 -7.84 -12.81 9.50
CA SER A 46 -6.99 -12.89 10.69
C SER A 46 -7.82 -12.53 11.93
N ARG A 47 -7.16 -12.45 13.09
CA ARG A 47 -7.79 -11.95 14.32
C ARG A 47 -8.35 -10.53 14.15
N PHE A 48 -7.72 -9.70 13.32
CA PHE A 48 -8.00 -8.27 13.24
C PHE A 48 -8.57 -7.82 11.90
N LEU A 49 -8.34 -8.56 10.81
CA LEU A 49 -8.69 -8.14 9.46
C LEU A 49 -9.48 -9.23 8.72
N ILE A 50 -10.35 -8.80 7.83
CA ILE A 50 -10.97 -9.63 6.80
C ILE A 50 -10.51 -9.07 5.45
N ALA A 51 -10.04 -9.95 4.55
CA ALA A 51 -9.68 -9.57 3.19
C ALA A 51 -10.54 -10.32 2.17
N LEU A 52 -11.10 -9.59 1.21
CA LEU A 52 -11.83 -10.10 0.06
C LEU A 52 -10.97 -9.90 -1.18
N ALA A 53 -10.54 -10.99 -1.80
CA ALA A 53 -9.70 -10.96 -2.99
C ALA A 53 -10.49 -11.34 -4.25
N PHE A 54 -10.34 -10.51 -5.28
CA PHE A 54 -10.95 -10.68 -6.59
C PHE A 54 -9.86 -10.67 -7.69
N PRO A 55 -9.21 -11.82 -7.95
CA PRO A 55 -8.29 -11.93 -9.08
C PRO A 55 -9.10 -11.99 -10.40
N ARG A 56 -8.96 -10.97 -11.24
CA ARG A 56 -9.68 -10.82 -12.51
C ARG A 56 -8.72 -10.54 -13.67
N GLY A 57 -7.95 -11.54 -14.10
CA GLY A 57 -7.16 -11.51 -15.34
C GLY A 57 -6.12 -10.39 -15.41
N GLU A 58 -6.52 -9.19 -15.84
CA GLU A 58 -5.67 -7.99 -15.92
C GLU A 58 -5.84 -7.04 -14.72
N THR A 59 -6.62 -7.43 -13.72
CA THR A 59 -6.85 -6.65 -12.51
C THR A 59 -6.90 -7.57 -11.30
N LEU A 60 -6.34 -7.09 -10.19
CA LEU A 60 -6.40 -7.71 -8.88
C LEU A 60 -6.98 -6.68 -7.92
N VAL A 61 -8.01 -7.06 -7.18
CA VAL A 61 -8.59 -6.22 -6.13
C VAL A 61 -8.56 -6.98 -4.83
N VAL A 62 -8.10 -6.33 -3.76
CA VAL A 62 -8.15 -6.85 -2.40
C VAL A 62 -8.75 -5.81 -1.48
N ASP A 63 -10.00 -6.01 -1.08
CA ASP A 63 -10.65 -5.20 -0.06
C ASP A 63 -10.23 -5.71 1.32
N VAL A 64 -9.78 -4.83 2.19
CA VAL A 64 -9.36 -5.13 3.55
C VAL A 64 -10.24 -4.34 4.51
N ILE A 65 -10.91 -5.04 5.42
CA ILE A 65 -11.81 -4.45 6.40
C ILE A 65 -11.45 -4.92 7.82
N SER A 66 -11.71 -4.08 8.82
CA SER A 66 -11.54 -4.47 10.22
C SER A 66 -12.52 -5.60 10.60
N SER A 67 -12.01 -6.60 11.31
CA SER A 67 -12.82 -7.68 11.89
C SER A 67 -13.72 -7.22 13.03
N SER A 68 -13.46 -6.05 13.65
CA SER A 68 -14.28 -5.53 14.76
C SER A 68 -15.60 -4.93 14.29
N GLY A 69 -15.67 -4.46 13.04
CA GLY A 69 -16.86 -3.78 12.51
C GLY A 69 -17.15 -2.40 13.14
N GLU A 70 -16.32 -1.92 14.06
CA GLU A 70 -16.55 -0.68 14.84
C GLU A 70 -16.01 0.59 14.15
N LEU A 71 -15.15 0.43 13.15
CA LEU A 71 -14.58 1.51 12.32
C LEU A 71 -14.64 1.01 10.89
N SER A 72 -15.54 1.56 10.06
CA SER A 72 -15.37 1.40 8.63
C SER A 72 -14.17 2.25 8.24
N ASP A 73 -13.00 1.64 8.21
CA ASP A 73 -11.82 2.10 7.50
C ASP A 73 -11.44 0.94 6.60
N ALA A 74 -12.26 0.74 5.57
CA ALA A 74 -11.96 -0.22 4.54
C ALA A 74 -10.84 0.35 3.66
N LEU A 75 -9.86 -0.48 3.34
CA LEU A 75 -8.76 -0.16 2.43
C LEU A 75 -8.84 -1.13 1.25
N GLU A 76 -8.74 -0.62 0.04
CA GLU A 76 -8.67 -1.40 -1.18
C GLU A 76 -7.22 -1.37 -1.69
N VAL A 77 -6.65 -2.54 -1.98
CA VAL A 77 -5.41 -2.65 -2.76
C VAL A 77 -5.77 -3.10 -4.17
N VAL A 78 -5.52 -2.25 -5.15
CA VAL A 78 -5.79 -2.53 -6.56
C VAL A 78 -4.47 -2.69 -7.30
N ALA A 79 -4.33 -3.73 -8.11
CA ALA A 79 -3.24 -3.84 -9.06
C ALA A 79 -3.78 -4.12 -10.46
N TYR A 80 -3.31 -3.40 -11.46
CA TYR A 80 -3.79 -3.54 -12.83
C TYR A 80 -2.71 -3.21 -13.85
N ARG A 81 -2.91 -3.67 -15.08
CA ARG A 81 -2.10 -3.26 -16.23
C ARG A 81 -2.76 -2.10 -16.95
N ASP A 82 -2.11 -0.95 -16.97
CA ASP A 82 -2.54 0.21 -17.75
C ASP A 82 -1.89 0.18 -19.14
N ARG A 83 -2.71 -0.13 -20.16
CA ARG A 83 -2.24 -0.22 -21.54
C ARG A 83 -1.93 1.14 -22.19
N LYS A 84 -2.41 2.24 -21.63
CA LYS A 84 -2.11 3.59 -22.15
C LYS A 84 -0.79 4.10 -21.62
N LEU A 85 -0.50 3.80 -20.34
CA LEU A 85 0.78 4.11 -19.72
C LEU A 85 1.87 3.08 -20.09
N GLU A 86 1.49 1.93 -20.65
CA GLU A 86 2.38 0.79 -20.85
C GLU A 86 3.08 0.39 -19.53
N ALA A 87 2.29 0.33 -18.46
CA ALA A 87 2.78 0.12 -17.09
C ALA A 87 1.86 -0.80 -16.29
N PHE A 88 2.42 -1.41 -15.24
CA PHE A 88 1.66 -1.99 -14.15
C PHE A 88 1.52 -0.96 -13.02
N VAL A 89 0.31 -0.86 -12.48
CA VAL A 89 -0.01 0.07 -11.40
C VAL A 89 -0.49 -0.73 -10.19
N VAL A 90 0.04 -0.40 -8.99
CA VAL A 90 -0.47 -0.90 -7.71
C VAL A 90 -0.82 0.29 -6.82
N GLU A 91 -2.08 0.37 -6.44
CA GLU A 91 -2.69 1.48 -5.70
C GLU A 91 -3.27 1.00 -4.38
N ILE A 92 -3.30 1.91 -3.42
CA ILE A 92 -3.98 1.75 -2.15
C ILE A 92 -5.02 2.86 -2.07
N LEU A 93 -6.29 2.48 -1.98
CA LEU A 93 -7.40 3.40 -1.95
C LEU A 93 -8.14 3.28 -0.61
N PRO A 94 -8.40 4.38 0.11
CA PRO A 94 -9.38 4.36 1.20
C PRO A 94 -10.78 4.15 0.61
N THR A 95 -11.51 3.15 1.11
CA THR A 95 -12.84 2.79 0.60
C THR A 95 -13.95 3.71 1.14
N ASN A 96 -13.64 4.56 2.12
CA ASN A 96 -14.54 5.62 2.57
C ASN A 96 -14.06 6.98 2.08
N ASP A 97 -15.02 7.81 1.67
CA ASP A 97 -14.88 9.27 1.65
C ASP A 97 -14.57 9.70 3.09
N LEU A 98 -13.31 9.66 3.46
CA LEU A 98 -12.77 10.52 4.49
C LEU A 98 -13.23 11.94 4.09
N GLU A 99 -14.17 12.52 4.84
CA GLU A 99 -14.40 13.98 4.88
C GLU A 99 -13.15 14.65 5.46
N TYR A 100 -12.03 14.49 4.78
CA TYR A 100 -10.71 14.96 5.16
C TYR A 100 -10.19 15.71 3.95
N GLU A 101 -9.89 16.99 4.12
CA GLU A 101 -9.48 17.92 3.06
C GLU A 101 -8.09 17.61 2.46
N GLY A 102 -7.64 16.35 2.52
CA GLY A 102 -6.42 15.86 1.89
C GLY A 102 -6.55 14.37 1.60
N ASN A 103 -6.44 14.00 0.32
CA ASN A 103 -6.38 12.61 -0.12
C ASN A 103 -5.28 11.88 0.67
N ILE A 104 -5.60 10.76 1.34
CA ILE A 104 -4.58 9.78 1.75
C ILE A 104 -4.13 9.05 0.48
N GLY A 105 -3.32 9.74 -0.31
CA GLY A 105 -2.74 9.22 -1.53
C GLY A 105 -1.35 8.69 -1.20
N VAL A 106 -1.28 7.44 -0.71
CA VAL A 106 0.00 6.73 -0.76
C VAL A 106 0.33 6.62 -2.25
N GLU A 107 1.41 7.27 -2.69
CA GLU A 107 1.78 7.32 -4.10
C GLU A 107 1.76 5.90 -4.71
N PRO A 108 1.11 5.71 -5.87
CA PRO A 108 1.00 4.41 -6.51
C PRO A 108 2.38 3.84 -6.85
N ILE A 109 2.48 2.52 -6.83
CA ILE A 109 3.62 1.80 -7.41
C ILE A 109 3.37 1.72 -8.92
N ILE A 110 4.17 2.42 -9.72
CA ILE A 110 4.12 2.40 -11.19
C ILE A 110 5.37 1.72 -11.70
N ILE A 111 5.20 0.61 -12.43
CA ILE A 111 6.26 -0.24 -12.96
C ILE A 111 6.14 -0.25 -14.50
N ASP A 112 7.19 0.16 -15.21
CA ASP A 112 7.20 0.11 -16.68
C ASP A 112 7.07 -1.35 -17.16
N GLU A 113 6.18 -1.59 -18.12
CA GLU A 113 5.86 -2.95 -18.57
C GLU A 113 7.01 -3.63 -19.34
N LYS A 114 7.91 -2.84 -19.94
CA LYS A 114 9.00 -3.34 -20.78
C LYS A 114 10.29 -3.56 -20.00
N THR A 115 10.64 -2.62 -19.12
CA THR A 115 11.87 -2.65 -18.33
C THR A 115 11.66 -3.36 -17.00
N LEU A 116 10.42 -3.41 -16.50
CA LEU A 116 10.06 -3.88 -15.16
C LEU A 116 10.73 -3.07 -14.04
N GLU A 117 11.16 -1.84 -14.35
CA GLU A 117 11.73 -0.90 -13.40
C GLU A 117 10.65 0.00 -12.82
N LEU A 118 10.88 0.49 -11.60
CA LEU A 118 9.94 1.38 -10.93
C LEU A 118 10.08 2.81 -11.45
N GLU A 119 8.98 3.40 -11.93
CA GLU A 119 8.92 4.78 -12.42
C GLU A 119 8.46 5.78 -11.35
N SER A 120 7.67 5.32 -10.38
CA SER A 120 7.21 6.09 -9.21
C SER A 120 8.19 6.04 -8.03
N SER A 121 8.02 6.90 -7.02
CA SER A 121 8.79 6.85 -5.76
C SER A 121 7.91 6.58 -4.51
N PRO A 122 7.17 5.45 -4.48
CA PRO A 122 6.16 5.17 -3.47
C PRO A 122 6.79 5.03 -2.08
N VAL A 123 6.29 5.81 -1.14
CA VAL A 123 6.76 5.81 0.25
C VAL A 123 6.01 4.75 1.04
N LEU A 124 6.44 3.50 0.87
CA LEU A 124 5.81 2.34 1.50
C LEU A 124 6.38 2.07 2.90
N GLY A 125 5.48 2.05 3.88
CA GLY A 125 5.76 1.76 5.28
C GLY A 125 4.54 1.16 5.98
N HIS A 126 4.55 1.03 7.29
CA HIS A 126 3.38 0.66 8.09
C HIS A 126 3.09 1.73 9.14
N PHE A 127 1.84 1.85 9.56
CA PHE A 127 1.48 2.81 10.60
C PHE A 127 1.71 2.22 11.99
N GLU A 128 2.34 3.00 12.87
CA GLU A 128 2.44 2.76 14.31
C GLU A 128 1.87 3.97 15.05
N GLU A 129 1.07 3.75 16.09
CA GLU A 129 0.60 4.79 17.00
C GLU A 129 1.36 4.67 18.33
N ASP A 130 1.96 5.76 18.78
CA ASP A 130 2.60 5.87 20.09
C ASP A 130 2.24 7.19 20.78
N GLU A 131 2.86 7.48 21.93
CA GLU A 131 2.59 8.71 22.71
C GLU A 131 2.88 10.01 21.93
N GLU A 132 3.69 9.96 20.88
CA GLU A 132 4.01 11.11 20.02
C GLU A 132 3.02 11.26 18.85
N GLY A 133 2.10 10.30 18.63
CA GLY A 133 1.06 10.33 17.60
C GLY A 133 1.12 9.14 16.62
N LEU A 134 0.47 9.30 15.47
CA LEU A 134 0.45 8.28 14.40
C LEU A 134 1.60 8.51 13.40
N PHE A 135 2.42 7.49 13.19
CA PHE A 135 3.60 7.53 12.31
C PHE A 135 3.51 6.52 11.19
N LEU A 136 3.79 6.95 9.96
CA LEU A 136 4.21 6.07 8.87
C LEU A 136 5.68 5.67 9.09
N VAL A 137 5.89 4.43 9.50
CA VAL A 137 7.20 3.84 9.71
C VAL A 137 7.71 3.25 8.40
N ILE A 138 8.79 3.81 7.87
CA ILE A 138 9.45 3.38 6.63
C ILE A 138 10.82 2.78 6.91
N TYR A 139 11.23 1.82 6.09
CA TYR A 139 12.58 1.26 6.16
C TYR A 139 13.60 2.21 5.52
N ARG A 140 14.86 2.11 5.94
CA ARG A 140 15.98 2.90 5.41
C ARG A 140 16.05 2.87 3.88
N GLU A 141 15.85 1.70 3.29
CA GLU A 141 15.82 1.53 1.84
C GLU A 141 14.74 2.40 1.18
N THR A 142 13.51 2.40 1.71
CA THR A 142 12.42 3.26 1.22
C THR A 142 12.80 4.73 1.34
N TYR A 143 13.41 5.14 2.46
CA TYR A 143 13.82 6.52 2.67
C TYR A 143 14.91 6.97 1.70
N GLU A 144 15.96 6.17 1.48
CA GLU A 144 17.03 6.51 0.53
C GLU A 144 16.52 6.60 -0.90
N ARG A 145 15.59 5.70 -1.29
CA ARG A 145 14.92 5.77 -2.60
C ARG A 145 14.12 7.05 -2.73
N TRP A 146 13.26 7.34 -1.75
CA TRP A 146 12.45 8.56 -1.74
C TRP A 146 13.29 9.83 -1.80
N LYS A 147 14.41 9.87 -1.07
CA LYS A 147 15.39 10.96 -1.12
C LYS A 147 16.07 11.12 -2.48
N SER A 148 16.24 10.04 -3.24
CA SER A 148 16.87 10.06 -4.55
C SER A 148 15.92 10.38 -5.70
N GLY A 149 14.62 10.05 -5.56
CA GLY A 149 13.63 10.09 -6.63
C GLY A 149 12.46 11.06 -6.41
N GLY A 150 12.32 11.64 -5.22
CA GLY A 150 11.21 12.52 -4.86
C GLY A 150 11.58 13.64 -3.89
N ASP A 151 10.57 14.32 -3.36
CA ASP A 151 10.73 15.35 -2.35
C ASP A 151 10.42 14.82 -0.95
N VAL A 152 11.45 14.67 -0.12
CA VAL A 152 11.32 14.23 1.27
C VAL A 152 10.59 15.24 2.15
N HIS A 153 10.38 16.47 1.68
CA HIS A 153 9.63 17.51 2.38
C HIS A 153 8.14 17.51 2.05
N THR A 154 7.68 16.65 1.14
CA THR A 154 6.26 16.51 0.81
C THR A 154 5.67 15.29 1.53
N CYS A 155 4.58 15.47 2.26
CA CYS A 155 3.95 14.40 3.03
C CYS A 155 3.41 13.30 2.09
N PRO A 156 3.85 12.03 2.24
CA PRO A 156 3.38 10.93 1.40
C PRO A 156 1.94 10.50 1.74
N VAL A 157 1.34 11.12 2.75
CA VAL A 157 -0.04 10.87 3.16
C VAL A 157 -0.94 11.91 2.52
N CYS A 158 -0.73 13.21 2.77
CA CYS A 158 -1.65 14.27 2.34
C CYS A 158 -1.08 15.27 1.32
N GLY A 159 0.18 15.13 0.90
CA GLY A 159 0.87 16.09 0.02
C GLY A 159 1.30 17.42 0.68
N GLY A 160 1.13 17.54 1.99
CA GLY A 160 1.48 18.72 2.79
C GLY A 160 2.98 18.84 3.13
N GLU A 161 3.37 19.84 3.91
CA GLU A 161 4.79 20.06 4.28
C GLU A 161 5.26 19.15 5.42
N LEU A 162 6.40 18.47 5.23
CA LEU A 162 7.10 17.67 6.24
C LEU A 162 8.34 18.38 6.78
N VAL A 163 8.39 18.48 8.12
CA VAL A 163 9.54 19.01 8.84
C VAL A 163 10.32 17.87 9.50
N TRP A 164 11.56 17.68 9.07
CA TRP A 164 12.46 16.64 9.59
C TRP A 164 13.17 17.06 10.87
N LYS A 165 13.27 16.13 11.82
CA LYS A 165 14.07 16.19 13.03
C LYS A 165 14.78 14.86 13.25
N GLY A 166 15.97 14.74 12.66
CA GLY A 166 16.72 13.48 12.65
C GLY A 166 16.02 12.45 11.75
N GLU A 167 15.66 11.30 12.32
CA GLU A 167 15.01 10.19 11.60
C GLU A 167 13.48 10.21 11.66
N LYS A 168 12.91 11.29 12.19
CA LYS A 168 11.48 11.53 12.25
C LYS A 168 11.14 12.79 11.46
N ALA A 169 10.01 12.80 10.78
CA ALA A 169 9.40 13.98 10.19
C ALA A 169 7.96 14.13 10.68
N TYR A 170 7.47 15.36 10.74
CA TYR A 170 6.08 15.66 11.13
C TYR A 170 5.44 16.54 10.07
N CYS A 171 4.26 16.12 9.61
CA CYS A 171 3.49 16.92 8.67
C CYS A 171 2.82 18.07 9.41
N GLN A 172 3.01 19.29 8.92
CA GLN A 172 2.42 20.48 9.51
C GLN A 172 0.93 20.61 9.19
N ASP A 173 0.44 19.90 8.17
CA ASP A 173 -0.94 20.02 7.68
C ASP A 173 -1.87 18.94 8.26
N CYS A 174 -1.49 17.66 8.18
CA CYS A 174 -2.34 16.55 8.64
C CYS A 174 -1.98 15.99 10.02
N GLY A 175 -0.84 16.38 10.60
CA GLY A 175 -0.38 15.90 11.90
C GLY A 175 0.26 14.50 11.90
N TYR A 176 0.27 13.78 10.77
CA TYR A 176 0.96 12.49 10.67
C TYR A 176 2.48 12.64 10.71
N GLY A 177 3.14 11.70 11.38
CA GLY A 177 4.59 11.58 11.37
C GLY A 177 5.09 10.59 10.31
N VAL A 178 6.33 10.74 9.89
CA VAL A 178 7.09 9.72 9.16
C VAL A 178 8.31 9.35 10.02
N ARG A 179 8.63 8.07 10.15
CA ARG A 179 9.76 7.58 10.95
C ARG A 179 10.58 6.58 10.16
N VAL A 180 11.89 6.78 10.09
CA VAL A 180 12.82 5.85 9.44
C VAL A 180 13.29 4.81 10.46
N LYS A 181 13.19 3.53 10.12
CA LYS A 181 13.81 2.41 10.84
C LYS A 181 14.83 1.72 9.94
N ASP A 182 15.88 1.17 10.55
CA ASP A 182 16.84 0.29 9.87
C ASP A 182 16.24 -1.07 9.50
#